data_AF-A0A316WPE1-F1
#
_entry.id   AF-A0A316WPE1-F1
#
_cell.length_a   1.000
_cell.length_b   1.000
_cell.length_c   1.000
_cell.angle_alpha   90.00
_cell.angle_beta   90.00
_cell.angle_gamma   90.00
#
_symmetry.space_group_name_H-M   'P 1'
#
loop_
_entity.id
_entity.type
_entity.pdbx_description
1 polymer ?
#
loop_
_entity_poly.entity_id
_entity_poly.type
_entity_poly.pdbx_seq_one_letter_code
_entity_poly.pdbx_strand_id
1 'polypeptide(L)'
;MNTLITFTFFIFTFGPLYGQKKQCHCNKDTLMNNATVSCETRMLKNKAQLYWQYNCDKIWLTLETSKRKKITIDKVPVEYYGYIYRLGFHFVKEFNNSILFRSGCAANGPCIYTLIDKTRGKKIDEFGQLICIDTDIKDEKKYPFEFLVYADSNYKRIIIYYPDTKKVLKVPFDFEKNNVTAVIPEYQFDRMEVSGNILTLYYTTSEDKKLNLKINLKNKK
;
A
#
# COMPACT_ATOMS: atom_id res chain seq x y z
N MET A 1 -12.86 -8.18 74.73
CA MET A 1 -12.82 -6.78 74.24
C MET A 1 -12.32 -6.88 72.80
N ASN A 2 -13.24 -6.86 71.84
CA ASN A 2 -12.98 -7.28 70.46
C ASN A 2 -12.55 -6.08 69.61
N THR A 3 -11.33 -6.14 69.07
CA THR A 3 -10.75 -5.14 68.20
C THR A 3 -11.24 -5.38 66.77
N LEU A 4 -12.07 -4.47 66.24
CA LEU A 4 -12.54 -4.48 64.85
C LEU A 4 -11.39 -4.03 63.93
N ILE A 5 -10.98 -4.89 63.00
CA ILE A 5 -10.04 -4.56 61.92
C ILE A 5 -10.85 -3.98 60.76
N THR A 6 -10.69 -2.68 60.50
CA THR A 6 -11.30 -1.99 59.36
C THR A 6 -10.51 -2.30 58.08
N PHE A 7 -11.12 -3.08 57.17
CA PHE A 7 -10.57 -3.32 55.84
C PHE A 7 -10.92 -2.14 54.92
N THR A 8 -9.90 -1.36 54.55
CA THR A 8 -10.02 -0.27 53.57
C THR A 8 -10.15 -0.85 52.16
N PHE A 9 -11.32 -0.68 51.55
CA PHE A 9 -11.61 -1.09 50.17
C PHE A 9 -10.90 -0.15 49.19
N PHE A 10 -9.82 -0.62 48.55
CA PHE A 10 -9.14 0.12 47.47
C PHE A 10 -9.96 -0.05 46.19
N ILE A 11 -10.89 0.88 45.92
CA ILE A 11 -11.61 0.94 44.65
C ILE A 11 -10.63 1.44 43.60
N PHE A 12 -10.06 0.51 42.83
CA PHE A 12 -9.38 0.80 41.57
C PHE A 12 -10.42 1.42 40.62
N THR A 13 -10.43 2.75 40.54
CA THR A 13 -11.11 3.47 39.48
C THR A 13 -10.38 3.18 38.18
N PHE A 14 -10.85 2.14 37.47
CA PHE A 14 -10.62 2.03 36.04
C PHE A 14 -11.34 3.22 35.38
N GLY A 15 -10.68 4.37 35.34
CA GLY A 15 -11.08 5.44 34.43
C GLY A 15 -11.10 4.86 33.01
N PRO A 16 -12.13 5.16 32.19
CA PRO A 16 -12.09 4.75 30.79
C PRO A 16 -10.82 5.33 30.19
N LEU A 17 -9.91 4.44 29.76
CA LEU A 17 -8.81 4.81 28.88
C LEU A 17 -9.47 5.41 27.64
N TYR A 18 -9.57 6.74 27.61
CA TYR A 18 -10.06 7.50 26.47
C TYR A 18 -9.07 7.29 25.32
N GLY A 19 -9.24 6.18 24.60
CA GLY A 19 -8.75 6.06 23.25
C GLY A 19 -9.37 7.21 22.47
N GLN A 20 -8.55 8.20 22.10
CA GLN A 20 -8.99 9.37 21.34
C GLN A 20 -9.91 8.89 20.20
N LYS A 21 -11.18 9.31 20.26
CA LYS A 21 -12.21 8.90 19.30
C LYS A 21 -11.70 9.27 17.90
N LYS A 22 -11.69 8.28 16.98
CA LYS A 22 -11.27 8.48 15.60
C LYS A 22 -12.11 9.60 14.97
N GLN A 23 -11.47 10.72 14.64
CA GLN A 23 -12.14 11.87 14.03
C GLN A 23 -12.36 11.63 12.54
N CYS A 24 -13.62 11.62 12.14
CA CYS A 24 -14.11 11.34 10.80
C CYS A 24 -15.40 12.13 10.57
N HIS A 25 -15.31 13.44 10.72
CA HIS A 25 -16.46 14.31 10.60
C HIS A 25 -16.04 15.75 10.35
N CYS A 26 -16.76 16.44 9.46
CA CYS A 26 -16.74 17.88 9.32
C CYS A 26 -18.17 18.45 9.35
N ASN A 27 -18.38 19.44 10.20
CA ASN A 27 -19.65 20.14 10.34
C ASN A 27 -19.81 21.31 9.35
N LYS A 28 -18.71 21.84 8.82
CA LYS A 28 -18.72 22.96 7.86
C LYS A 28 -19.02 22.52 6.43
N ASP A 29 -18.56 21.33 6.05
CA ASP A 29 -18.75 20.73 4.74
C ASP A 29 -19.24 19.29 4.92
N THR A 30 -20.55 19.10 4.75
CA THR A 30 -21.18 17.80 4.91
C THR A 30 -20.94 16.87 3.73
N LEU A 31 -20.54 17.38 2.56
CA LEU A 31 -20.19 16.56 1.41
C LEU A 31 -18.93 15.74 1.70
N MET A 32 -18.00 16.29 2.48
CA MET A 32 -16.81 15.56 2.92
C MET A 32 -17.16 14.35 3.79
N ASN A 33 -18.27 14.39 4.54
CA ASN A 33 -18.72 13.25 5.35
C ASN A 33 -19.17 12.06 4.51
N ASN A 34 -19.50 12.29 3.23
CA ASN A 34 -19.94 11.28 2.27
C ASN A 34 -18.86 11.00 1.20
N ALA A 35 -17.65 11.52 1.37
CA ALA A 35 -16.55 11.35 0.43
C ALA A 35 -15.99 9.92 0.43
N THR A 36 -15.08 9.63 -0.50
CA THR A 36 -14.44 8.32 -0.66
C THR A 36 -13.45 7.95 0.46
N VAL A 37 -13.27 8.82 1.47
CA VAL A 37 -12.41 8.55 2.63
C VAL A 37 -13.08 7.54 3.55
N SER A 38 -12.76 6.25 3.40
CA SER A 38 -13.24 5.24 4.35
C SER A 38 -12.60 5.44 5.72
N CYS A 39 -13.46 5.69 6.71
CA CYS A 39 -13.09 5.73 8.12
C CYS A 39 -13.14 4.37 8.80
N GLU A 40 -12.96 3.29 8.04
CA GLU A 40 -12.72 1.97 8.59
C GLU A 40 -11.28 1.83 9.07
N THR A 41 -11.07 0.90 9.99
CA THR A 41 -9.75 0.59 10.52
C THR A 41 -9.34 -0.78 10.00
N ARG A 42 -8.23 -0.84 9.27
CA ARG A 42 -7.62 -2.08 8.84
C ARG A 42 -6.65 -2.57 9.91
N MET A 43 -6.85 -3.78 10.40
CA MET A 43 -5.89 -4.47 11.26
C MET A 43 -4.83 -5.16 10.40
N LEU A 44 -3.56 -4.92 10.69
CA LEU A 44 -2.42 -5.54 10.03
C LEU A 44 -2.00 -6.81 10.77
N LYS A 45 -1.24 -7.70 10.11
CA LYS A 45 -0.78 -8.97 10.70
C LYS A 45 0.04 -8.79 11.99
N ASN A 46 0.76 -7.66 12.12
CA ASN A 46 1.51 -7.32 13.33
C ASN A 46 0.68 -6.61 14.42
N LYS A 47 -0.66 -6.62 14.31
CA LYS A 47 -1.61 -5.94 15.20
C LYS A 47 -1.51 -4.40 15.17
N ALA A 48 -0.76 -3.82 14.24
CA ALA A 48 -0.85 -2.39 13.97
C ALA A 48 -2.17 -2.10 13.25
N GLN A 49 -2.66 -0.87 13.42
CA GLN A 49 -3.90 -0.39 12.84
C GLN A 49 -3.60 0.67 11.80
N LEU A 50 -4.26 0.58 10.66
CA LEU A 50 -4.16 1.54 9.57
C LEU A 50 -5.54 2.16 9.35
N TYR A 51 -5.62 3.48 9.39
CA TYR A 51 -6.90 4.16 9.23
C TYR A 51 -6.79 5.61 8.77
N TRP A 52 -7.68 5.98 7.85
CA TRP A 52 -7.90 7.38 7.51
C TRP A 52 -8.68 8.10 8.63
N GLN A 53 -8.43 9.39 8.72
CA GLN A 53 -9.10 10.34 9.60
C GLN A 53 -9.27 11.65 8.86
N TYR A 54 -10.31 12.40 9.21
CA TYR A 54 -10.49 13.74 8.70
C TYR A 54 -11.26 14.63 9.67
N ASN A 55 -11.00 15.93 9.54
CA ASN A 55 -11.79 17.01 10.11
C ASN A 55 -11.89 18.13 9.06
N CYS A 56 -12.53 19.25 9.40
CA CYS A 56 -12.67 20.36 8.44
C CYS A 56 -11.36 21.02 7.99
N ASP A 57 -10.21 20.68 8.59
CA ASP A 57 -8.92 21.32 8.34
C ASP A 57 -7.88 20.38 7.71
N LYS A 58 -8.05 19.06 7.85
CA LYS A 58 -7.09 18.07 7.33
C LYS A 58 -7.72 16.70 7.09
N ILE A 59 -7.12 15.98 6.14
CA ILE A 59 -7.35 14.55 5.90
C ILE A 59 -6.01 13.83 6.01
N TRP A 60 -5.93 12.76 6.78
CA TRP A 60 -4.65 12.09 7.03
C TRP A 60 -4.81 10.58 7.29
N LEU A 61 -3.79 9.83 6.88
CA LEU A 61 -3.69 8.40 7.10
C LEU A 61 -2.79 8.13 8.32
N THR A 62 -3.33 7.43 9.30
CA THR A 62 -2.63 7.07 10.53
C THR A 62 -2.25 5.60 10.51
N LEU A 63 -0.97 5.33 10.77
CA LEU A 63 -0.45 4.03 11.20
C LEU A 63 -0.28 4.06 12.72
N GLU A 64 -1.14 3.36 13.44
CA GLU A 64 -1.01 3.13 14.88
C GLU A 64 -0.31 1.79 15.11
N THR A 65 0.91 1.84 15.63
CA THR A 65 1.72 0.64 15.91
C THR A 65 1.07 -0.24 16.98
N SER A 66 1.52 -1.50 17.09
CA SER A 66 1.09 -2.40 18.18
C SER A 66 1.39 -1.86 19.60
N LYS A 67 2.34 -0.92 19.71
CA LYS A 67 2.66 -0.18 20.95
C LYS A 67 1.83 1.10 21.12
N ARG A 68 0.74 1.28 20.37
CA ARG A 68 -0.17 2.44 20.41
C ARG A 68 0.46 3.78 19.99
N LYS A 69 1.70 3.78 19.46
CA LYS A 69 2.28 4.97 18.83
C LYS A 69 1.57 5.26 17.52
N LYS A 70 1.01 6.47 17.37
CA LYS A 70 0.35 6.95 16.16
C LYS A 70 1.34 7.69 15.26
N ILE A 71 1.33 7.39 13.97
CA ILE A 71 2.23 7.97 12.97
C ILE A 71 1.40 8.37 11.77
N THR A 72 1.43 9.65 11.38
CA THR A 72 0.83 10.08 10.13
C THR A 72 1.77 9.71 8.98
N ILE A 73 1.29 8.86 8.07
CA ILE A 73 2.08 8.36 6.93
C ILE A 73 1.66 8.98 5.61
N ASP A 74 0.49 9.61 5.55
CA ASP A 74 0.03 10.37 4.40
C ASP A 74 -0.92 11.50 4.82
N LYS A 75 -1.01 12.55 4.00
CA LYS A 75 -1.89 13.71 4.19
C LYS A 75 -2.41 14.19 2.83
N VAL A 76 -3.70 14.50 2.80
CA VAL A 76 -4.34 15.14 1.66
C VAL A 76 -4.98 16.45 2.13
N PRO A 77 -4.74 17.58 1.44
CA PRO A 77 -5.43 18.84 1.75
C PRO A 77 -6.96 18.68 1.65
N VAL A 78 -7.69 19.38 2.52
CA VAL A 78 -9.16 19.20 2.63
C VAL A 78 -9.89 19.61 1.37
N GLU A 79 -9.41 20.61 0.65
CA GLU A 79 -9.93 21.05 -0.65
C GLU A 79 -9.91 19.94 -1.72
N TYR A 80 -9.10 18.90 -1.50
CA TYR A 80 -9.02 17.74 -2.39
C TYR A 80 -9.71 16.48 -1.84
N TYR A 81 -10.64 16.63 -0.88
CA TYR A 81 -11.36 15.48 -0.30
C TYR A 81 -12.03 14.60 -1.38
N GLY A 82 -12.57 15.23 -2.44
CA GLY A 82 -13.20 14.53 -3.56
C GLY A 82 -12.21 13.71 -4.41
N TYR A 83 -10.92 14.00 -4.32
CA TYR A 83 -9.85 13.37 -5.11
C TYR A 83 -8.96 12.42 -4.30
N ILE A 84 -9.29 12.16 -3.04
CA ILE A 84 -8.49 11.26 -2.19
C ILE A 84 -8.33 9.85 -2.78
N TYR A 85 -9.34 9.36 -3.51
CA TYR A 85 -9.28 8.08 -4.22
C TYR A 85 -8.16 8.01 -5.28
N ARG A 86 -7.58 9.15 -5.67
CA ARG A 86 -6.45 9.26 -6.60
C ARG A 86 -5.17 9.75 -5.94
N LEU A 87 -5.29 10.76 -5.07
CA LEU A 87 -4.14 11.46 -4.49
C LEU A 87 -3.60 10.74 -3.26
N GLY A 88 -4.48 10.28 -2.38
CA GLY A 88 -4.09 9.67 -1.12
C GLY A 88 -3.54 8.25 -1.27
N PHE A 89 -2.96 7.75 -0.19
CA PHE A 89 -2.49 6.39 -0.06
C PHE A 89 -3.65 5.38 0.00
N HIS A 90 -3.67 4.49 -1.01
CA HIS A 90 -4.56 3.32 -1.10
C HIS A 90 -3.77 2.08 -0.78
N PHE A 91 -4.22 1.32 0.22
CA PHE A 91 -3.57 0.06 0.57
C PHE A 91 -3.60 -0.89 -0.62
N VAL A 92 -2.45 -1.46 -0.97
CA VAL A 92 -2.34 -2.51 -2.01
C VAL A 92 -2.05 -3.86 -1.37
N LYS A 93 -0.92 -3.97 -0.65
CA LYS A 93 -0.48 -5.23 -0.05
C LYS A 93 0.25 -5.02 1.26
N GLU A 94 0.06 -5.95 2.19
CA GLU A 94 0.91 -6.11 3.38
C GLU A 94 1.93 -7.23 3.14
N PHE A 95 3.22 -6.89 3.30
CA PHE A 95 4.35 -7.81 3.39
C PHE A 95 4.70 -8.07 4.87
N ASN A 96 5.70 -8.92 5.15
CA ASN A 96 6.04 -9.26 6.54
C ASN A 96 6.49 -8.05 7.35
N ASN A 97 7.23 -7.11 6.74
CA ASN A 97 7.76 -5.92 7.45
C ASN A 97 7.28 -4.57 6.88
N SER A 98 6.54 -4.58 5.78
CA SER A 98 6.15 -3.36 5.07
C SER A 98 4.74 -3.41 4.51
N ILE A 99 4.21 -2.25 4.13
CA ILE A 99 2.93 -2.10 3.43
C ILE A 99 3.20 -1.33 2.16
N LEU A 100 2.61 -1.79 1.06
CA LEU A 100 2.62 -1.11 -0.22
C LEU A 100 1.34 -0.29 -0.37
N PHE A 101 1.51 0.98 -0.73
CA PHE A 101 0.44 1.90 -1.06
C PHE A 101 0.53 2.32 -2.51
N ARG A 102 -0.62 2.56 -3.14
CA ARG A 102 -0.78 3.25 -4.43
C ARG A 102 -1.27 4.67 -4.15
N SER A 103 -0.76 5.65 -4.88
CA SER A 103 -1.14 7.06 -4.73
C SER A 103 -0.80 7.87 -5.99
N GLY A 104 -1.16 9.16 -6.02
CA GLY A 104 -0.74 10.08 -7.08
C GLY A 104 -1.20 9.69 -8.49
N CYS A 105 -2.34 9.02 -8.62
CA CYS A 105 -2.82 8.52 -9.91
C CYS A 105 -3.39 9.65 -10.79
N ALA A 106 -2.60 10.09 -11.77
CA ALA A 106 -3.08 10.97 -12.84
C ALA A 106 -4.16 10.28 -13.70
N ALA A 107 -4.99 11.05 -14.39
CA ALA A 107 -6.19 10.52 -15.04
C ALA A 107 -5.82 9.53 -16.16
N ASN A 108 -4.73 9.85 -16.85
CA ASN A 108 -4.14 9.05 -17.92
C ASN A 108 -2.64 8.81 -17.66
N GLY A 109 -2.21 8.82 -16.40
CA GLY A 109 -0.80 8.76 -16.02
C GLY A 109 -0.53 7.66 -15.00
N PRO A 110 0.75 7.35 -14.75
CA PRO A 110 1.11 6.28 -13.83
C PRO A 110 0.76 6.66 -12.39
N CYS A 111 0.63 5.64 -11.56
CA CYS A 111 0.48 5.80 -10.12
C CYS A 111 1.81 5.57 -9.42
N ILE A 112 2.01 6.24 -8.30
CA ILE A 112 3.17 6.06 -7.45
C ILE A 112 2.88 4.95 -6.45
N TYR A 113 3.80 4.01 -6.34
CA TYR A 113 3.74 2.92 -5.37
C TYR A 113 4.77 3.13 -4.27
N THR A 114 4.31 3.35 -3.05
CA THR A 114 5.17 3.67 -1.91
C THR A 114 5.23 2.50 -0.95
N LEU A 115 6.44 2.04 -0.62
CA LEU A 115 6.67 1.00 0.37
C LEU A 115 6.97 1.64 1.73
N ILE A 116 6.13 1.36 2.73
CA ILE A 116 6.24 1.91 4.08
C ILE A 116 6.61 0.81 5.08
N ASP A 117 7.56 1.08 5.97
CA ASP A 117 7.85 0.24 7.13
C ASP A 117 6.66 0.25 8.09
N LYS A 118 6.05 -0.91 8.34
CA LYS A 118 4.80 -0.98 9.13
C LYS A 118 5.00 -0.89 10.64
N THR A 119 6.25 -0.83 11.10
CA THR A 119 6.62 -0.65 12.51
C THR A 119 6.99 0.80 12.79
N ARG A 120 7.68 1.45 11.85
CA ARG A 120 8.23 2.81 12.02
C ARG A 120 7.48 3.87 11.24
N GLY A 121 6.59 3.50 10.31
CA GLY A 121 5.88 4.41 9.42
C GLY A 121 6.78 5.20 8.47
N LYS A 122 8.02 4.75 8.26
CA LYS A 122 9.00 5.41 7.37
C LYS A 122 8.90 4.84 5.97
N LYS A 123 9.04 5.71 4.96
CA LYS A 123 9.24 5.29 3.56
C LYS A 123 10.51 4.46 3.45
N ILE A 124 10.38 3.28 2.86
CA ILE A 124 11.48 2.37 2.52
C ILE A 124 11.92 2.63 1.09
N ASP A 125 10.95 2.67 0.18
CA ASP A 125 11.19 2.80 -1.25
C ASP A 125 9.95 3.37 -1.97
N GLU A 126 10.13 3.78 -3.22
CA GLU A 126 9.08 4.33 -4.06
C GLU A 126 9.29 3.91 -5.51
N PHE A 127 8.21 3.49 -6.16
CA PHE A 127 8.24 2.99 -7.53
C PHE A 127 7.24 3.79 -8.37
N GLY A 128 7.71 4.37 -9.48
CA GLY A 128 6.84 5.13 -10.37
C GLY A 128 5.86 4.26 -11.15
N GLN A 129 6.20 2.99 -11.40
CA GLN A 129 5.40 2.06 -12.20
C GLN A 129 5.70 0.63 -11.75
N LEU A 130 4.66 -0.16 -11.49
CA LEU A 130 4.77 -1.59 -11.22
C LEU A 130 4.07 -2.37 -12.34
N ILE A 131 4.56 -3.57 -12.63
CA ILE A 131 4.05 -4.46 -13.69
C ILE A 131 3.07 -5.46 -13.08
N CYS A 132 1.94 -5.67 -13.75
CA CYS A 132 0.87 -6.61 -13.37
C CYS A 132 0.42 -6.47 -11.91
N ILE A 133 0.25 -5.22 -11.46
CA ILE A 133 -0.33 -4.95 -10.16
C ILE A 133 -1.81 -4.65 -10.35
N ASP A 134 -2.66 -5.49 -9.77
CA ASP A 134 -4.10 -5.24 -9.79
C ASP A 134 -4.38 -4.03 -8.91
N THR A 135 -4.89 -2.97 -9.53
CA THR A 135 -5.17 -1.71 -8.84
C THR A 135 -6.62 -1.29 -8.95
N ASP A 136 -7.50 -2.13 -9.49
CA ASP A 136 -8.92 -1.80 -9.42
C ASP A 136 -9.36 -1.90 -7.95
N ILE A 137 -9.63 -0.75 -7.35
CA ILE A 137 -10.09 -0.61 -5.96
C ILE A 137 -11.41 -1.37 -5.74
N LYS A 138 -12.13 -1.69 -6.84
CA LYS A 138 -13.38 -2.45 -6.83
C LYS A 138 -13.19 -3.96 -6.87
N ASP A 139 -12.05 -4.47 -7.35
CA ASP A 139 -11.82 -5.91 -7.43
C ASP A 139 -11.10 -6.38 -6.16
N GLU A 140 -11.69 -7.34 -5.44
CA GLU A 140 -11.13 -7.85 -4.18
C GLU A 140 -9.87 -8.71 -4.40
N LYS A 141 -9.40 -8.83 -5.65
CA LYS A 141 -8.20 -9.57 -6.03
C LYS A 141 -6.95 -8.90 -5.49
N LYS A 142 -6.60 -9.28 -4.26
CA LYS A 142 -5.34 -8.90 -3.63
C LYS A 142 -4.17 -9.40 -4.46
N TYR A 143 -3.24 -8.50 -4.76
CA TYR A 143 -1.95 -8.83 -5.38
C TYR A 143 -1.28 -10.02 -4.64
N PRO A 144 -1.15 -11.20 -5.27
CA PRO A 144 -0.84 -12.43 -4.53
C PRO A 144 0.67 -12.66 -4.35
N PHE A 145 1.53 -11.91 -5.05
CA PHE A 145 2.95 -12.20 -5.11
C PHE A 145 3.74 -11.58 -3.95
N GLU A 146 4.78 -12.27 -3.50
CA GLU A 146 5.68 -11.81 -2.41
C GLU A 146 6.83 -10.92 -2.91
N PHE A 147 6.76 -10.50 -4.17
CA PHE A 147 7.71 -9.62 -4.83
C PHE A 147 6.99 -8.58 -5.69
N LEU A 148 7.69 -7.50 -6.01
CA LEU A 148 7.27 -6.46 -6.94
C LEU A 148 8.03 -6.63 -8.25
N VAL A 149 7.38 -6.32 -9.37
CA VAL A 149 7.97 -6.36 -10.70
C VAL A 149 7.91 -4.96 -11.29
N TYR A 150 9.01 -4.45 -11.84
CA TYR A 150 9.08 -3.14 -12.50
C TYR A 150 10.19 -3.09 -13.55
N ALA A 151 10.13 -2.10 -14.44
CA ALA A 151 11.21 -1.82 -15.38
C ALA A 151 12.31 -0.99 -14.71
N ASP A 152 13.58 -1.23 -15.04
CA ASP A 152 14.63 -0.30 -14.64
C ASP A 152 14.53 1.04 -15.39
N SER A 153 15.25 2.05 -14.91
CA SER A 153 15.16 3.44 -15.40
C SER A 153 15.46 3.62 -16.89
N ASN A 154 16.18 2.69 -17.51
CA ASN A 154 16.53 2.75 -18.93
C ASN A 154 15.74 1.72 -19.77
N TYR A 155 14.77 1.02 -19.18
CA TYR A 155 13.94 0.02 -19.84
C TYR A 155 14.75 -1.07 -20.56
N LYS A 156 15.91 -1.44 -20.00
CA LYS A 156 16.75 -2.55 -20.51
C LYS A 156 16.70 -3.78 -19.61
N ARG A 157 16.05 -3.68 -18.45
CA ARG A 157 15.87 -4.80 -17.53
C ARG A 157 14.51 -4.77 -16.87
N ILE A 158 14.01 -5.96 -16.57
CA ILE A 158 12.93 -6.16 -15.61
C ILE A 158 13.57 -6.48 -14.26
N ILE A 159 13.05 -5.83 -13.23
CA ILE A 159 13.50 -5.95 -11.85
C ILE A 159 12.44 -6.69 -11.06
N ILE A 160 12.86 -7.73 -10.34
CA ILE A 160 12.04 -8.45 -9.37
C ILE A 160 12.61 -8.15 -7.99
N TYR A 161 11.86 -7.39 -7.20
CA TYR A 161 12.26 -6.96 -5.87
C TYR A 161 11.44 -7.68 -4.81
N TYR A 162 12.10 -8.29 -3.83
CA TYR A 162 11.46 -8.97 -2.70
C TYR A 162 11.49 -8.07 -1.46
N PRO A 163 10.39 -7.39 -1.09
CA PRO A 163 10.41 -6.39 -0.02
C PRO A 163 10.92 -6.92 1.33
N ASP A 164 10.60 -8.18 1.66
CA ASP A 164 10.95 -8.75 2.95
C ASP A 164 12.43 -9.13 3.10
N THR A 165 13.06 -9.56 2.01
CA THR A 165 14.49 -9.96 2.00
C THR A 165 15.40 -8.90 1.43
N LYS A 166 14.82 -7.88 0.79
CA LYS A 166 15.49 -6.87 -0.05
C LYS A 166 16.29 -7.47 -1.21
N LYS A 167 16.05 -8.74 -1.54
CA LYS A 167 16.67 -9.39 -2.70
C LYS A 167 16.16 -8.71 -3.96
N VAL A 168 17.08 -8.45 -4.89
CA VAL A 168 16.80 -7.95 -6.23
C VAL A 168 17.29 -8.97 -7.25
N LEU A 169 16.44 -9.35 -8.19
CA LEU A 169 16.82 -10.10 -9.39
C LEU A 169 16.66 -9.17 -10.59
N LYS A 170 17.72 -9.07 -11.41
CA LYS A 170 17.74 -8.23 -12.61
C LYS A 170 17.70 -9.12 -13.84
N VAL A 171 16.67 -8.98 -14.65
CA VAL A 171 16.44 -9.79 -15.84
C VAL A 171 16.69 -8.93 -17.07
N PRO A 172 17.65 -9.27 -17.94
CA PRO A 172 17.82 -8.58 -19.21
C PRO A 172 16.52 -8.65 -20.03
N PHE A 173 15.97 -7.50 -20.35
CA PHE A 173 14.78 -7.37 -21.18
C PHE A 173 14.74 -5.96 -21.75
N ASP A 174 15.12 -5.83 -23.02
CA ASP A 174 15.17 -4.56 -23.72
C ASP A 174 13.79 -4.27 -24.32
N PHE A 175 13.06 -3.32 -23.74
CA PHE A 175 11.67 -3.04 -24.10
C PHE A 175 11.56 -2.65 -25.58
N GLU A 176 12.46 -1.79 -26.05
CA GLU A 176 12.52 -1.34 -27.43
C GLU A 176 12.76 -2.50 -28.41
N LYS A 177 13.76 -3.35 -28.13
CA LYS A 177 14.05 -4.52 -28.99
C LYS A 177 12.96 -5.58 -28.97
N ASN A 178 12.11 -5.59 -27.95
CA ASN A 178 10.97 -6.50 -27.83
C ASN A 178 9.67 -5.84 -28.30
N ASN A 179 9.73 -4.70 -28.99
CA ASN A 179 8.58 -3.95 -29.51
C ASN A 179 7.54 -3.61 -28.43
N VAL A 180 8.01 -3.32 -27.22
CA VAL A 180 7.21 -2.79 -26.11
C VAL A 180 7.30 -1.27 -26.17
N THR A 181 6.17 -0.61 -26.44
CA THR A 181 6.13 0.83 -26.75
C THR A 181 5.22 1.61 -25.80
N ALA A 182 4.49 0.95 -24.91
CA ALA A 182 3.66 1.63 -23.92
C ALA A 182 4.53 2.52 -23.03
N VAL A 183 4.13 3.79 -22.93
CA VAL A 183 4.76 4.79 -22.05
C VAL A 183 4.65 4.37 -20.57
N ILE A 184 3.61 3.60 -20.24
CA ILE A 184 3.39 3.00 -18.92
C ILE A 184 3.46 1.48 -19.09
N PRO A 185 4.51 0.80 -18.59
CA PRO A 185 4.68 -0.64 -18.68
C PRO A 185 3.46 -1.42 -18.18
N GLU A 186 2.76 -0.92 -17.16
CA GLU A 186 1.53 -1.53 -16.65
C GLU A 186 0.51 -1.82 -17.77
N TYR A 187 0.47 -1.01 -18.83
CA TYR A 187 -0.45 -1.18 -19.96
C TYR A 187 0.03 -2.18 -21.03
N GLN A 188 1.31 -2.58 -21.01
CA GLN A 188 1.83 -3.57 -21.96
C GLN A 188 1.71 -5.00 -21.43
N PHE A 189 1.76 -5.16 -20.11
CA PHE A 189 1.81 -6.47 -19.47
C PHE A 189 0.43 -6.85 -18.92
N ASP A 190 -0.24 -7.75 -19.63
CA ASP A 190 -1.63 -8.13 -19.36
C ASP A 190 -1.79 -8.88 -18.03
N ARG A 191 -0.85 -9.77 -17.72
CA ARG A 191 -0.90 -10.62 -16.52
C ARG A 191 0.45 -11.26 -16.23
N MET A 192 0.59 -11.77 -15.01
CA MET A 192 1.71 -12.61 -14.63
C MET A 192 1.26 -13.87 -13.88
N GLU A 193 2.00 -14.95 -14.07
CA GLU A 193 1.73 -16.24 -13.44
C GLU A 193 3.02 -16.83 -12.86
N VAL A 194 2.91 -17.51 -11.73
CA VAL A 194 4.03 -18.24 -11.13
C VAL A 194 3.70 -19.72 -11.10
N SER A 195 4.56 -20.54 -11.72
CA SER A 195 4.51 -21.99 -11.64
C SER A 195 5.86 -22.53 -11.17
N GLY A 196 5.88 -23.06 -9.94
CA GLY A 196 7.12 -23.45 -9.26
C GLY A 196 8.06 -22.25 -9.09
N ASN A 197 9.22 -22.31 -9.74
CA ASN A 197 10.23 -21.23 -9.70
C ASN A 197 10.22 -20.34 -10.95
N ILE A 198 9.25 -20.51 -11.85
CA ILE A 198 9.16 -19.74 -13.09
C ILE A 198 8.06 -18.70 -12.95
N LEU A 199 8.44 -17.43 -13.05
CA LEU A 199 7.54 -16.32 -13.29
C LEU A 199 7.37 -16.16 -14.80
N THR A 200 6.14 -16.12 -15.27
CA THR A 200 5.80 -15.84 -16.66
C THR A 200 5.09 -14.49 -16.73
N LEU A 201 5.67 -13.54 -17.46
CA LEU A 201 5.05 -12.26 -17.77
C LEU A 201 4.46 -12.33 -19.17
N TYR A 202 3.16 -12.10 -19.29
CA TYR A 202 2.47 -12.03 -20.59
C TYR A 202 2.40 -10.57 -21.02
N TYR A 203 2.78 -10.29 -22.26
CA TYR A 203 2.75 -8.95 -22.81
C TYR A 203 2.35 -8.98 -24.27
N THR A 204 1.75 -7.88 -24.72
CA THR A 204 1.42 -7.66 -26.12
C THR A 204 2.48 -6.74 -26.74
N THR A 205 2.86 -6.92 -28.00
CA THR A 205 3.79 -6.00 -28.70
C THR A 205 3.03 -4.86 -29.36
N SER A 206 3.73 -3.87 -29.92
CA SER A 206 3.13 -2.80 -30.74
C SER A 206 2.39 -3.30 -32.00
N GLU A 207 2.62 -4.55 -32.40
CA GLU A 207 1.95 -5.21 -33.54
C GLU A 207 0.83 -6.16 -33.08
N ASP A 208 0.31 -5.97 -31.87
CA ASP A 208 -0.72 -6.81 -31.24
C ASP A 208 -0.36 -8.31 -31.08
N LYS A 209 0.93 -8.66 -31.25
CA LYS A 209 1.42 -10.03 -30.99
C LYS A 209 1.51 -10.28 -29.50
N LYS A 210 0.87 -11.35 -29.04
CA LYS A 210 0.95 -11.81 -27.64
C LYS A 210 2.17 -12.69 -27.43
N LEU A 211 3.05 -12.28 -26.53
CA LEU A 211 4.28 -12.97 -26.18
C LEU A 211 4.33 -13.25 -24.67
N ASN A 212 5.32 -14.04 -24.26
CA ASN A 212 5.60 -14.25 -22.86
C ASN A 212 7.11 -14.26 -22.58
N LEU A 213 7.47 -13.71 -21.42
CA LEU A 213 8.82 -13.77 -20.87
C LEU A 213 8.82 -14.71 -19.67
N LYS A 214 9.64 -15.77 -19.73
CA LYS A 214 9.83 -16.72 -18.62
C LYS A 214 11.08 -16.39 -17.84
N ILE A 215 10.94 -16.25 -16.53
CA ILE A 215 11.99 -15.83 -15.61
C ILE A 215 12.14 -16.89 -14.52
N ASN A 216 13.36 -17.42 -14.34
CA ASN A 216 13.66 -18.29 -13.22
C ASN A 216 13.96 -17.46 -11.95
N LEU A 217 13.07 -17.52 -10.96
CA LEU A 217 13.15 -16.78 -9.70
C LEU A 217 14.30 -17.24 -8.78
N LYS A 218 14.82 -18.45 -8.99
CA LYS A 218 16.02 -18.96 -8.29
C LYS A 218 17.32 -18.47 -8.89
N ASN A 219 17.27 -17.80 -10.05
CA ASN A 219 18.49 -17.29 -10.66
C ASN A 219 19.19 -16.34 -9.68
N LYS A 220 20.50 -16.52 -9.52
CA LYS A 220 21.35 -15.75 -8.58
C LYS A 220 22.19 -14.69 -9.31
N LYS A 221 21.96 -14.49 -10.62
CA LYS A 221 22.71 -13.55 -11.46
C LYS A 221 22.22 -12.13 -11.28
#